data_AF-A0A819JXB1-F1
#
_entry.id   AF-A0A819JXB1-F1
#
_cell.length_a   1.000
_cell.length_b   1.000
_cell.length_c   1.000
_cell.angle_alpha   90.00
_cell.angle_beta   90.00
_cell.angle_gamma   90.00
#
_symmetry.space_group_name_H-M   'P 1'
#
loop_
_entity.id
_entity.type
_entity.pdbx_description
1 polymer ?
#
loop_
_entity_poly.entity_id
_entity_poly.type
_entity_poly.pdbx_seq_one_letter_code
_entity_poly.pdbx_strand_id
1 'polypeptide(L)'
;MSSSENDEISSKRNNNSDLNRLEKQSVNSSDEIHKEIYKKLKWYENPVLQTSNSNQAKTTTYSSFYSSLYTGLLIVAFLPIILIAFVLFLLLWILPGLGWFYERYAEARDRKKYYPPIDEMKPWGPDNKLIHVVHLRAPESKLPPIVYVSGMGLSMYFVKPLLLKFVEYMDEPVEIISFDPPGYGASEPPNDWDTENAESQRLLLRQVIAKSTLRKPFILLGASAGGLLAHLYCLTYPEDVAGIILTDPTPSTIFEQGSPIGK
;
A
#
# COMPACT_ATOMS: atom_id res chain seq x y z
N MET A 1 23.10 16.46 78.43
CA MET A 1 23.93 17.65 78.75
C MET A 1 23.67 18.64 77.62
N SER A 2 22.62 19.46 77.70
CA SER A 2 22.47 20.66 78.55
C SER A 2 23.54 21.70 78.22
N SER A 3 23.10 22.86 77.71
CA SER A 3 23.06 24.16 78.43
C SER A 3 24.44 24.80 78.47
N SER A 4 24.68 26.05 78.06
CA SER A 4 24.00 27.31 78.41
C SER A 4 24.28 28.31 77.25
N GLU A 5 23.67 29.47 77.09
CA GLU A 5 23.39 30.48 78.12
C GLU A 5 22.47 31.56 77.50
N ASN A 6 21.25 31.65 78.02
CA ASN A 6 20.54 32.92 78.12
C ASN A 6 21.08 33.60 79.37
N ASP A 7 21.38 34.90 79.29
CA ASP A 7 20.85 35.91 80.22
C ASP A 7 21.64 37.22 80.08
N GLU A 8 21.12 38.15 79.27
CA GLU A 8 21.26 39.58 79.57
C GLU A 8 20.12 40.36 78.88
N ILE A 9 18.91 40.25 79.45
CA ILE A 9 17.85 41.25 79.29
C ILE A 9 17.58 41.85 80.67
N SER A 10 18.07 43.06 80.90
CA SER A 10 17.50 44.01 81.86
C SER A 10 18.28 45.32 81.75
N SER A 11 17.88 46.31 80.95
CA SER A 11 17.23 47.49 81.56
C SER A 11 16.76 48.57 80.56
N LYS A 12 16.58 48.28 79.26
CA LYS A 12 16.22 49.32 78.25
C LYS A 12 14.86 49.16 77.55
N ARG A 13 13.90 48.46 78.16
CA ARG A 13 12.50 48.41 77.68
C ARG A 13 11.56 48.99 78.73
N ASN A 14 11.41 50.32 78.77
CA ASN A 14 10.20 50.91 79.38
C ASN A 14 9.82 52.33 78.93
N ASN A 15 10.50 52.92 77.93
CA ASN A 15 10.11 54.27 77.43
C ASN A 15 9.42 54.27 76.05
N ASN A 16 9.26 53.12 75.37
CA ASN A 16 8.63 53.04 74.05
C ASN A 16 7.13 52.69 74.06
N SER A 17 6.54 52.36 75.22
CA SER A 17 5.11 52.00 75.31
C SER A 17 4.18 53.21 75.44
N ASP A 18 4.65 54.31 76.02
CA ASP A 18 3.80 55.49 76.27
C ASP A 18 3.71 56.44 75.07
N LEU A 19 4.76 56.53 74.25
CA LEU A 19 4.72 57.28 72.98
C LEU A 19 3.77 56.64 71.95
N ASN A 20 3.76 55.31 71.86
CA ASN A 20 2.86 54.57 70.95
C ASN A 20 1.37 54.65 71.36
N ARG A 21 1.06 54.97 72.63
CA ARG A 21 -0.32 55.07 73.14
C ARG A 21 -0.93 56.45 72.89
N LEU A 22 -0.13 57.51 72.94
CA LEU A 22 -0.55 58.88 72.61
C LEU A 22 -0.73 59.09 71.10
N GLU A 23 0.13 58.46 70.28
CA GLU A 23 0.03 58.53 68.82
C GLU A 23 -1.22 57.80 68.28
N LYS A 24 -1.53 56.61 68.83
CA LYS A 24 -2.77 55.86 68.49
C LYS A 24 -4.08 56.54 68.92
N GLN A 25 -4.08 57.31 70.01
CA GLN A 25 -5.27 58.09 70.40
C GLN A 25 -5.48 59.35 69.54
N SER A 26 -4.41 59.93 68.99
CA SER A 26 -4.52 61.08 68.08
C SER A 26 -4.99 60.69 66.67
N VAL A 27 -4.61 59.50 66.18
CA VAL A 27 -4.98 59.00 64.85
C VAL A 27 -6.43 58.50 64.79
N ASN A 28 -6.94 57.91 65.88
CA ASN A 28 -8.34 57.45 65.92
C ASN A 28 -9.37 58.59 66.04
N SER A 29 -9.01 59.75 66.62
CA SER A 29 -9.94 60.88 66.72
C SER A 29 -10.04 61.67 65.41
N SER A 30 -8.94 61.75 64.63
CA SER A 30 -8.97 62.37 63.29
C SER A 30 -9.79 61.58 62.29
N ASP A 31 -9.79 60.24 62.37
CA ASP A 31 -10.53 59.36 61.46
C ASP A 31 -12.05 59.37 61.72
N GLU A 32 -12.48 59.50 62.98
CA GLU A 32 -13.90 59.64 63.32
C GLU A 32 -14.44 61.04 62.98
N ILE A 33 -13.65 62.10 63.22
CA ILE A 33 -14.00 63.47 62.82
C ILE A 33 -14.05 63.58 61.28
N HIS A 34 -13.14 62.93 60.56
CA HIS A 34 -13.17 62.87 59.09
C HIS A 34 -14.44 62.18 58.57
N LYS A 35 -14.84 61.04 59.14
CA LYS A 35 -16.05 60.32 58.70
C LYS A 35 -17.36 61.09 58.93
N GLU A 36 -17.45 61.90 59.98
CA GLU A 36 -18.64 62.75 60.24
C GLU A 36 -18.70 63.97 59.30
N ILE A 37 -17.56 64.60 58.99
CA ILE A 37 -17.50 65.75 58.08
C ILE A 37 -17.97 65.36 56.66
N TYR A 38 -17.59 64.19 56.16
CA TYR A 38 -18.03 63.71 54.84
C TYR A 38 -19.50 63.28 54.79
N LYS A 39 -20.10 62.92 55.93
CA LYS A 39 -21.52 62.56 56.01
C LYS A 39 -22.46 63.77 55.87
N LYS A 40 -21.96 64.98 56.20
CA LYS A 40 -22.68 66.26 56.04
C LYS A 40 -22.50 66.93 54.67
N LEU A 41 -21.62 66.43 53.82
CA LEU A 41 -21.37 66.95 52.47
C LEU A 41 -22.09 66.12 51.40
N LYS A 42 -23.43 66.21 51.35
CA LYS A 42 -24.27 65.54 50.31
C LYS A 42 -24.01 65.99 48.86
N TRP A 43 -23.08 66.91 48.63
CA TRP A 43 -22.79 67.52 47.33
C TRP A 43 -21.31 67.41 46.91
N TYR A 44 -20.48 66.68 47.65
CA TYR A 44 -19.06 66.47 47.30
C TYR A 44 -18.85 65.09 46.66
N GLU A 45 -18.68 65.06 45.34
CA GLU A 45 -18.34 63.85 44.58
C GLU A 45 -16.82 63.72 44.41
N ASN A 46 -16.27 62.57 44.78
CA ASN A 46 -14.85 62.26 44.65
C ASN A 46 -14.52 61.89 43.18
N PRO A 47 -13.76 62.71 42.43
CA PRO A 47 -13.53 62.49 41.01
C PRO A 47 -12.63 61.27 40.70
N VAL A 48 -11.96 60.69 41.71
CA VAL A 48 -11.08 59.53 41.53
C VAL A 48 -11.85 58.19 41.56
N LEU A 49 -13.07 58.16 42.11
CA LEU A 49 -13.91 56.96 42.16
C LEU A 49 -15.10 57.00 41.19
N GLN A 50 -15.19 58.05 40.35
CA GLN A 50 -16.21 58.21 39.31
C GLN A 50 -15.76 57.74 37.92
N THR A 51 -14.86 56.76 37.80
CA THR A 51 -14.84 55.92 36.58
C THR A 51 -15.98 54.91 36.68
N SER A 52 -17.20 55.45 36.59
CA SER A 52 -18.46 54.74 36.57
C SER A 52 -18.59 53.82 35.34
N ASN A 53 -19.40 52.77 35.50
CA ASN A 53 -19.78 51.68 34.57
C ASN A 53 -19.98 52.04 33.08
N SER A 54 -19.98 53.31 32.67
CA SER A 54 -20.10 53.74 31.28
C SER A 54 -18.86 53.46 30.42
N ASN A 55 -17.65 53.51 31.00
CA ASN A 55 -16.43 53.16 30.27
C ASN A 55 -16.24 51.65 30.17
N GLN A 56 -16.63 50.89 31.19
CA GLN A 56 -16.56 49.43 31.16
C GLN A 56 -17.59 48.82 30.19
N ALA A 57 -18.81 49.38 30.12
CA ALA A 57 -19.80 49.01 29.11
C ALA A 57 -19.33 49.39 27.69
N LYS A 58 -18.79 50.60 27.49
CA LYS A 58 -18.24 51.02 26.19
C LYS A 58 -17.04 50.15 25.79
N THR A 59 -16.06 49.91 26.65
CA THR A 59 -14.91 49.05 26.30
C THR A 59 -15.31 47.61 26.02
N THR A 60 -16.34 47.08 26.69
CA THR A 60 -16.87 45.73 26.43
C THR A 60 -17.63 45.65 25.10
N THR A 61 -18.40 46.68 24.75
CA THR A 61 -19.10 46.78 23.45
C THR A 61 -18.12 47.05 22.30
N TYR A 62 -17.09 47.87 22.50
CA TYR A 62 -16.03 48.09 21.51
C TYR A 62 -15.18 46.82 21.34
N SER A 63 -14.79 46.13 22.42
CA SER A 63 -14.00 44.90 22.32
C SER A 63 -14.81 43.75 21.69
N SER A 64 -16.11 43.64 21.97
CA SER A 64 -16.97 42.63 21.33
C SER A 64 -17.20 42.92 19.85
N PHE A 65 -17.33 44.21 19.47
CA PHE A 65 -17.43 44.62 18.08
C PHE A 65 -16.15 44.34 17.29
N TYR A 66 -14.98 44.72 17.81
CA TYR A 66 -13.69 44.42 17.18
C TYR A 66 -13.43 42.92 17.12
N SER A 67 -13.75 42.16 18.17
CA SER A 67 -13.65 40.69 18.17
C SER A 67 -14.56 40.05 17.11
N SER A 68 -15.79 40.53 16.95
CA SER A 68 -16.72 40.07 15.90
C SER A 68 -16.25 40.44 14.49
N LEU A 69 -15.65 41.62 14.32
CA LEU A 69 -15.11 42.05 13.03
C LEU A 69 -13.85 41.26 12.65
N TYR A 70 -12.97 41.01 13.63
CA TYR A 70 -11.74 40.23 13.47
C TYR A 70 -12.05 38.77 13.18
N THR A 71 -13.00 38.17 13.89
CA THR A 71 -13.45 36.79 13.63
C THR A 71 -14.09 36.67 12.24
N GLY A 72 -14.91 37.64 11.81
CA GLY A 72 -15.44 37.70 10.45
C GLY A 72 -14.34 37.79 9.37
N LEU A 73 -13.33 38.66 9.57
CA LEU A 73 -12.21 38.81 8.65
C LEU A 73 -11.35 37.54 8.56
N LEU A 74 -11.08 36.90 9.71
CA LEU A 74 -10.36 35.63 9.78
C LEU A 74 -11.15 34.52 9.09
N ILE A 75 -12.46 34.42 9.28
CA ILE A 75 -13.28 33.43 8.58
C ILE A 75 -13.18 33.63 7.06
N VAL A 76 -13.30 34.86 6.55
CA VAL A 76 -13.19 35.12 5.11
C VAL A 76 -11.80 34.78 4.57
N ALA A 77 -10.73 35.03 5.35
CA ALA A 77 -9.36 34.71 4.95
C ALA A 77 -9.05 33.20 4.98
N PHE A 78 -9.59 32.45 5.96
CA PHE A 78 -9.29 31.03 6.16
C PHE A 78 -10.30 30.07 5.53
N LEU A 79 -11.54 30.49 5.26
CA LEU A 79 -12.55 29.68 4.58
C LEU A 79 -12.07 29.09 3.24
N PRO A 80 -11.39 29.81 2.33
CA PRO A 80 -10.87 29.20 1.10
C PRO A 80 -9.80 28.14 1.39
N ILE A 81 -8.95 28.35 2.41
CA ILE A 81 -7.91 27.40 2.81
C ILE A 81 -8.56 26.13 3.38
N ILE A 82 -9.58 26.27 4.22
CA ILE A 82 -10.35 25.15 4.79
C ILE A 82 -11.06 24.37 3.68
N LEU A 83 -11.67 25.07 2.71
CA LEU A 83 -12.32 24.43 1.56
C LEU A 83 -11.31 23.67 0.68
N ILE A 84 -10.15 24.25 0.40
CA ILE A 84 -9.07 23.57 -0.34
C ILE A 84 -8.58 22.34 0.44
N ALA A 85 -8.31 22.48 1.74
CA ALA A 85 -7.87 21.37 2.58
C ALA A 85 -8.91 20.24 2.63
N PHE A 86 -10.20 20.60 2.69
CA PHE A 86 -11.30 19.63 2.66
C PHE A 86 -11.40 18.91 1.31
N VAL A 87 -11.27 19.63 0.19
CA VAL A 87 -11.23 19.02 -1.14
C VAL A 87 -10.03 18.09 -1.29
N LEU A 88 -8.84 18.50 -0.84
CA LEU A 88 -7.64 17.66 -0.86
C LEU A 88 -7.80 16.42 0.03
N PHE A 89 -8.43 16.57 1.20
CA PHE A 89 -8.75 15.44 2.08
C PHE A 89 -9.71 14.45 1.39
N LEU A 90 -10.75 14.93 0.70
CA LEU A 90 -11.63 14.07 -0.08
C LEU A 90 -10.88 13.37 -1.22
N LEU A 91 -10.04 14.10 -1.97
CA LEU A 91 -9.24 13.53 -3.06
C LEU A 91 -8.27 12.45 -2.57
N LEU A 92 -7.69 12.61 -1.37
CA LEU A 92 -6.82 11.62 -0.74
C LEU A 92 -7.50 10.25 -0.57
N TRP A 93 -8.81 10.22 -0.36
CA TRP A 93 -9.58 8.98 -0.22
C TRP A 93 -10.23 8.52 -1.52
N ILE A 94 -10.69 9.47 -2.35
CA ILE A 94 -11.39 9.17 -3.60
C ILE A 94 -10.43 8.59 -4.64
N LEU A 95 -9.22 9.13 -4.78
CA LEU A 95 -8.27 8.67 -5.80
C LEU A 95 -7.82 7.21 -5.60
N PRO A 96 -7.40 6.76 -4.39
CA PRO A 96 -7.11 5.35 -4.15
C PRO A 96 -8.34 4.46 -4.30
N GLY A 97 -9.53 4.93 -3.88
CA GLY A 97 -10.78 4.20 -4.07
C GLY A 97 -11.09 3.97 -5.54
N LEU A 98 -11.02 5.01 -6.37
CA LEU A 98 -11.18 4.92 -7.83
C LEU A 98 -10.11 4.02 -8.45
N GLY A 99 -8.85 4.12 -8.01
CA GLY A 99 -7.77 3.25 -8.45
C GLY A 99 -8.06 1.77 -8.17
N TRP A 100 -8.46 1.44 -6.93
CA TRP A 100 -8.84 0.09 -6.54
C TRP A 100 -10.04 -0.44 -7.33
N PHE A 101 -11.06 0.39 -7.55
CA PHE A 101 -12.21 -0.01 -8.38
C PHE A 101 -11.84 -0.22 -9.85
N TYR A 102 -10.97 0.64 -10.40
CA TYR A 102 -10.45 0.50 -11.75
C TYR A 102 -9.64 -0.78 -11.89
N GLU A 103 -8.72 -1.06 -10.96
CA GLU A 103 -7.95 -2.31 -10.91
C GLU A 103 -8.87 -3.52 -10.84
N ARG A 104 -9.88 -3.52 -9.97
CA ARG A 104 -10.83 -4.64 -9.87
C ARG A 104 -11.67 -4.84 -11.12
N TYR A 105 -12.07 -3.76 -11.76
CA TYR A 105 -12.80 -3.83 -13.02
C TYR A 105 -11.90 -4.33 -14.16
N ALA A 106 -10.67 -3.83 -14.25
CA ALA A 106 -9.67 -4.26 -15.22
C ALA A 106 -9.31 -5.73 -15.02
N GLU A 107 -9.01 -6.16 -13.80
CA GLU A 107 -8.78 -7.56 -13.43
C GLU A 107 -9.97 -8.45 -13.81
N ALA A 108 -11.21 -8.03 -13.55
CA ALA A 108 -12.39 -8.83 -13.89
C ALA A 108 -12.62 -8.94 -15.41
N ARG A 109 -12.36 -7.86 -16.15
CA ARG A 109 -12.40 -7.83 -17.61
C ARG A 109 -11.30 -8.71 -18.20
N ASP A 110 -10.10 -8.58 -17.68
CA ASP A 110 -8.92 -9.32 -18.11
C ASP A 110 -9.04 -10.79 -17.71
N ARG A 111 -9.65 -11.11 -16.57
CA ARG A 111 -9.97 -12.47 -16.16
C ARG A 111 -10.85 -13.17 -17.18
N LYS A 112 -11.88 -12.52 -17.70
CA LYS A 112 -12.75 -13.13 -18.72
C LYS A 112 -12.06 -13.35 -20.06
N LYS A 113 -11.06 -12.52 -20.37
CA LYS A 113 -10.38 -12.53 -21.67
C LYS A 113 -9.11 -13.38 -21.67
N TYR A 114 -8.39 -13.40 -20.55
CA TYR A 114 -7.05 -13.95 -20.43
C TYR A 114 -6.97 -15.13 -19.48
N TYR A 115 -7.77 -15.25 -18.40
CA TYR A 115 -7.67 -16.46 -17.58
C TYR A 115 -8.05 -17.69 -18.40
N PRO A 116 -7.32 -18.80 -18.22
CA PRO A 116 -7.67 -20.01 -18.91
C PRO A 116 -9.05 -20.48 -18.43
N PRO A 117 -9.88 -21.00 -19.34
CA PRO A 117 -11.11 -21.66 -18.93
C PRO A 117 -10.76 -22.83 -17.99
N ILE A 118 -11.69 -23.14 -17.09
CA ILE A 118 -11.40 -24.03 -15.94
C ILE A 118 -11.01 -25.45 -16.37
N ASP A 119 -11.40 -25.85 -17.57
CA ASP A 119 -11.07 -27.10 -18.21
C ASP A 119 -9.63 -27.15 -18.74
N GLU A 120 -8.95 -26.01 -18.91
CA GLU A 120 -7.52 -25.94 -19.25
C GLU A 120 -6.63 -26.03 -18.00
N MET A 121 -7.18 -25.86 -16.79
CA MET A 121 -6.45 -26.04 -15.53
C MET A 121 -6.49 -27.51 -15.09
N LYS A 122 -5.35 -28.20 -15.18
CA LYS A 122 -5.25 -29.64 -14.94
C LYS A 122 -4.39 -29.95 -13.71
N PRO A 123 -4.83 -30.80 -12.76
CA PRO A 123 -4.02 -31.25 -11.63
C PRO A 123 -2.97 -32.27 -12.08
N TRP A 124 -2.10 -31.87 -13.00
CA TRP A 124 -1.10 -32.71 -13.65
C TRP A 124 0.33 -32.31 -13.27
N GLY A 125 0.51 -31.34 -12.38
CA GLY A 125 1.80 -31.00 -11.81
C GLY A 125 2.19 -31.93 -10.65
N PRO A 126 3.43 -31.79 -10.14
CA PRO A 126 3.84 -32.38 -8.87
C PRO A 126 2.88 -32.00 -7.75
N ASP A 127 2.60 -32.93 -6.82
CA ASP A 127 1.66 -32.74 -5.71
C ASP A 127 0.24 -32.30 -6.12
N ASN A 128 -0.20 -32.72 -7.32
CA ASN A 128 -1.48 -32.33 -7.93
C ASN A 128 -1.63 -30.83 -8.18
N LYS A 129 -0.52 -30.09 -8.28
CA LYS A 129 -0.58 -28.68 -8.69
C LYS A 129 -1.26 -28.52 -10.03
N LEU A 130 -2.04 -27.45 -10.15
CA LEU A 130 -2.75 -27.08 -11.34
C LEU A 130 -1.75 -26.53 -12.37
N ILE A 131 -1.70 -27.20 -13.50
CA ILE A 131 -0.94 -26.82 -14.69
C ILE A 131 -1.93 -26.36 -15.73
N HIS A 132 -1.69 -25.18 -16.29
CA HIS A 132 -2.44 -24.69 -17.43
C HIS A 132 -2.00 -25.44 -18.69
N VAL A 133 -2.92 -26.20 -19.27
CA VAL A 133 -2.71 -27.03 -20.46
C VAL A 133 -3.69 -26.61 -21.55
N VAL A 134 -3.17 -26.21 -22.70
CA VAL A 134 -3.94 -25.95 -23.90
C VAL A 134 -3.87 -27.19 -24.78
N HIS A 135 -5.02 -27.85 -24.99
CA HIS A 135 -5.16 -29.04 -25.83
C HIS A 135 -6.16 -28.78 -26.95
N LEU A 136 -5.64 -28.40 -28.13
CA LEU A 136 -6.43 -28.24 -29.35
C LEU A 136 -6.63 -29.63 -29.97
N ARG A 137 -7.79 -30.23 -29.71
CA ARG A 137 -8.09 -31.61 -30.14
C ARG A 137 -8.51 -31.67 -31.60
N ALA A 138 -7.97 -32.66 -32.30
CA ALA A 138 -8.40 -33.05 -33.64
C ALA A 138 -8.32 -34.58 -33.76
N PRO A 139 -9.25 -35.34 -33.12
CA PRO A 139 -9.19 -36.81 -33.06
C PRO A 139 -9.25 -37.48 -34.45
N GLU A 140 -9.83 -36.81 -35.44
CA GLU A 140 -9.87 -37.21 -36.85
C GLU A 140 -8.59 -36.90 -37.64
N SER A 141 -7.64 -36.19 -37.04
CA SER A 141 -6.39 -35.80 -37.69
C SER A 141 -5.56 -37.01 -38.10
N LYS A 142 -5.17 -37.03 -39.38
CA LYS A 142 -4.20 -37.99 -39.94
C LYS A 142 -2.75 -37.55 -39.72
N LEU A 143 -2.53 -36.29 -39.37
CA LEU A 143 -1.19 -35.74 -39.11
C LEU A 143 -0.69 -36.20 -37.74
N PRO A 144 0.63 -36.37 -37.53
CA PRO A 144 1.17 -36.56 -36.19
C PRO A 144 0.77 -35.37 -35.30
N PRO A 145 0.35 -35.59 -34.04
CA PRO A 145 0.07 -34.49 -33.12
C PRO A 145 1.32 -33.65 -32.88
N ILE A 146 1.15 -32.38 -32.51
CA ILE A 146 2.24 -31.46 -32.19
C ILE A 146 2.25 -31.20 -30.69
N VAL A 147 3.41 -31.38 -30.07
CA VAL A 147 3.69 -30.95 -28.72
C VAL A 147 4.50 -29.66 -28.80
N TYR A 148 3.87 -28.52 -28.51
CA TYR A 148 4.53 -27.22 -28.49
C TYR A 148 5.15 -26.95 -27.12
N VAL A 149 6.45 -26.65 -27.12
CA VAL A 149 7.22 -26.30 -25.92
C VAL A 149 7.68 -24.84 -26.01
N SER A 150 7.08 -24.01 -25.16
CA SER A 150 7.35 -22.57 -25.08
C SER A 150 8.78 -22.26 -24.69
N GLY A 151 9.27 -21.10 -25.18
CA GLY A 151 10.49 -20.49 -24.67
C GLY A 151 10.33 -19.95 -23.25
N MET A 152 11.45 -19.63 -22.60
CA MET A 152 11.49 -19.05 -21.26
C MET A 152 10.75 -17.70 -21.24
N GLY A 153 9.93 -17.46 -20.21
CA GLY A 153 9.19 -16.21 -20.06
C GLY A 153 7.89 -16.11 -20.86
N LEU A 154 7.60 -17.06 -21.75
CA LEU A 154 6.35 -17.10 -22.49
C LEU A 154 5.27 -17.86 -21.73
N SER A 155 4.03 -17.42 -21.90
CA SER A 155 2.85 -18.12 -21.39
C SER A 155 1.83 -18.35 -22.50
N MET A 156 0.91 -19.27 -22.23
CA MET A 156 -0.23 -19.59 -23.09
C MET A 156 -1.16 -18.40 -23.35
N TYR A 157 -1.11 -17.33 -22.53
CA TYR A 157 -1.83 -16.08 -22.83
C TYR A 157 -1.37 -15.44 -24.14
N PHE A 158 -0.07 -15.58 -24.46
CA PHE A 158 0.51 -15.08 -25.70
C PHE A 158 0.54 -16.15 -26.78
N VAL A 159 0.85 -17.40 -26.41
CA VAL A 159 1.07 -18.49 -27.36
C VAL A 159 -0.24 -19.04 -27.93
N LYS A 160 -1.31 -19.16 -27.13
CA LYS A 160 -2.56 -19.80 -27.58
C LYS A 160 -3.16 -19.14 -28.82
N PRO A 161 -3.26 -17.80 -28.95
CA PRO A 161 -3.70 -17.16 -30.18
C PRO A 161 -2.85 -17.52 -31.41
N LEU A 162 -1.54 -17.72 -31.23
CA LEU A 162 -0.65 -18.15 -32.31
C LEU A 162 -0.93 -19.59 -32.72
N LEU A 163 -1.14 -20.49 -31.76
CA LEU A 163 -1.49 -21.89 -32.04
C LEU A 163 -2.86 -22.01 -32.73
N LEU A 164 -3.85 -21.23 -32.30
CA LEU A 164 -5.16 -21.19 -32.96
C LEU A 164 -5.04 -20.73 -34.42
N LYS A 165 -4.31 -19.64 -34.68
CA LYS A 165 -4.03 -19.20 -36.05
C LYS A 165 -3.29 -20.26 -36.85
N PHE A 166 -2.31 -20.93 -36.24
CA PHE A 166 -1.59 -22.00 -36.90
C PHE A 166 -2.54 -23.11 -37.35
N VAL A 167 -3.44 -23.58 -36.47
CA VAL A 167 -4.47 -24.57 -36.83
C VAL A 167 -5.40 -24.05 -37.93
N GLU A 168 -5.80 -22.78 -37.88
CA GLU A 168 -6.64 -22.14 -38.93
C GLU A 168 -5.97 -22.09 -40.31
N TYR A 169 -4.64 -22.04 -40.38
CA TYR A 169 -3.87 -22.02 -41.63
C TYR A 169 -3.59 -23.42 -42.20
N MET A 170 -3.89 -24.49 -41.46
CA MET A 170 -3.64 -25.86 -41.91
C MET A 170 -4.81 -26.38 -42.74
N ASP A 171 -4.51 -26.97 -43.90
CA ASP A 171 -5.52 -27.58 -44.77
C ASP A 171 -6.15 -28.85 -44.16
N GLU A 172 -5.41 -29.53 -43.28
CA GLU A 172 -5.84 -30.74 -42.57
C GLU A 172 -5.89 -30.45 -41.06
N PRO A 173 -6.89 -30.97 -40.32
CA PRO A 173 -6.94 -30.83 -38.87
C PRO A 173 -5.64 -31.31 -38.22
N VAL A 174 -5.13 -30.58 -37.23
CA VAL A 174 -3.93 -30.96 -36.48
C VAL A 174 -4.20 -30.87 -34.99
N GLU A 175 -3.85 -31.92 -34.26
CA GLU A 175 -3.96 -31.95 -32.81
C GLU A 175 -2.71 -31.30 -32.19
N ILE A 176 -2.89 -30.33 -31.30
CA ILE A 176 -1.80 -29.61 -30.65
C ILE A 176 -1.98 -29.63 -29.14
N ILE A 177 -0.91 -29.94 -28.41
CA ILE A 177 -0.86 -29.75 -26.97
C ILE A 177 0.30 -28.84 -26.57
N SER A 178 0.03 -27.97 -25.59
CA SER A 178 1.04 -27.18 -24.90
C SER A 178 0.63 -26.91 -23.47
N PHE A 179 1.55 -26.39 -22.66
CA PHE A 179 1.32 -26.08 -21.26
C PHE A 179 2.20 -24.91 -20.79
N ASP A 180 1.77 -24.25 -19.72
CA ASP A 180 2.62 -23.32 -18.98
C ASP A 180 3.46 -24.09 -17.94
N PRO A 181 4.79 -23.89 -17.88
CA PRO A 181 5.61 -24.46 -16.81
C PRO A 181 5.16 -23.98 -15.40
N PRO A 182 5.56 -24.68 -14.32
CA PRO A 182 5.22 -24.28 -12.96
C PRO A 182 5.62 -22.82 -12.69
N GLY A 183 4.67 -22.03 -12.18
CA GLY A 183 4.86 -20.60 -11.88
C GLY A 183 4.87 -19.66 -13.10
N TYR A 184 4.59 -20.16 -14.30
CA TYR A 184 4.36 -19.35 -15.50
C TYR A 184 2.88 -19.31 -15.87
N GLY A 185 2.48 -18.20 -16.51
CA GLY A 185 1.12 -18.04 -17.03
C GLY A 185 0.06 -18.26 -15.96
N ALA A 186 -0.75 -19.31 -16.13
CA ALA A 186 -1.77 -19.67 -15.15
C ALA A 186 -1.44 -20.91 -14.30
N SER A 187 -0.30 -21.56 -14.53
CA SER A 187 0.14 -22.71 -13.73
C SER A 187 0.51 -22.28 -12.32
N GLU A 188 0.19 -23.12 -11.33
CA GLU A 188 0.61 -22.91 -9.96
C GLU A 188 2.14 -22.93 -9.83
N PRO A 189 2.72 -22.09 -8.96
CA PRO A 189 4.15 -22.09 -8.71
C PRO A 189 4.58 -23.40 -8.04
N PRO A 190 5.83 -23.84 -8.25
CA PRO A 190 6.39 -24.98 -7.52
C PRO A 190 6.42 -24.69 -6.01
N ASN A 191 6.51 -25.75 -5.21
CA ASN A 191 6.70 -25.58 -3.75
C ASN A 191 8.09 -25.01 -3.44
N ASP A 192 9.07 -25.37 -4.26
CA ASP A 192 10.45 -24.91 -4.16
C ASP A 192 11.02 -24.71 -5.58
N TRP A 193 11.51 -23.50 -5.85
CA TRP A 193 12.08 -23.15 -7.16
C TRP A 193 13.40 -23.86 -7.44
N ASP A 194 14.12 -24.32 -6.40
CA ASP A 194 15.36 -25.09 -6.57
C ASP A 194 15.10 -26.47 -7.21
N THR A 195 13.84 -26.93 -7.22
CA THR A 195 13.42 -28.17 -7.87
C THR A 195 13.10 -28.01 -9.36
N GLU A 196 13.00 -26.78 -9.87
CA GLU A 196 12.73 -26.49 -11.28
C GLU A 196 14.01 -26.56 -12.11
N ASN A 197 14.31 -27.75 -12.61
CA ASN A 197 15.46 -28.03 -13.47
C ASN A 197 15.03 -28.76 -14.75
N ALA A 198 15.99 -29.04 -15.63
CA ALA A 198 15.70 -29.69 -16.91
C ALA A 198 15.03 -31.07 -16.75
N GLU A 199 15.38 -31.81 -15.70
CA GLU A 199 14.81 -33.14 -15.45
C GLU A 199 13.37 -33.05 -14.96
N SER A 200 13.06 -32.15 -14.03
CA SER A 200 11.68 -31.97 -13.55
C SER A 200 10.76 -31.45 -14.66
N GLN A 201 11.23 -30.53 -15.51
CA GLN A 201 10.47 -30.07 -16.67
C GLN A 201 10.25 -31.17 -17.71
N ARG A 202 11.23 -32.05 -17.93
CA ARG A 202 11.10 -33.20 -18.84
C ARG A 202 10.10 -34.23 -18.31
N LEU A 203 10.12 -34.50 -17.00
CA LEU A 203 9.15 -35.37 -16.34
C LEU A 203 7.73 -34.79 -16.40
N LEU A 204 7.59 -33.48 -16.17
CA LEU A 204 6.31 -32.79 -16.32
C LEU A 204 5.80 -32.86 -17.75
N LEU A 205 6.65 -32.58 -18.75
CA LEU A 205 6.29 -32.70 -20.16
C LEU A 205 5.79 -34.12 -20.49
N ARG A 206 6.49 -35.15 -20.01
CA ARG A 206 6.05 -36.55 -20.16
C ARG A 206 4.69 -36.79 -19.49
N GLN A 207 4.47 -36.24 -18.30
CA GLN A 207 3.21 -36.37 -17.59
C GLN A 207 2.06 -35.70 -18.34
N VAL A 208 2.26 -34.50 -18.89
CA VAL A 208 1.27 -33.79 -19.71
C VAL A 208 0.91 -34.62 -20.94
N ILE A 209 1.90 -35.14 -21.68
CA ILE A 209 1.70 -36.00 -22.86
C ILE A 209 0.92 -37.28 -22.49
N ALA A 210 1.29 -37.92 -21.38
CA ALA A 210 0.66 -39.17 -20.96
C ALA A 210 -0.81 -38.94 -20.52
N LYS A 211 -1.07 -37.88 -19.75
CA LYS A 211 -2.40 -37.55 -19.23
C LYS A 211 -3.34 -36.99 -20.30
N SER A 212 -2.80 -36.38 -21.36
CA SER A 212 -3.57 -35.92 -22.51
C SER A 212 -3.95 -37.01 -23.49
N THR A 213 -3.47 -38.25 -23.28
CA THR A 213 -3.71 -39.40 -24.17
C THR A 213 -3.28 -39.12 -25.62
N LEU A 214 -2.20 -38.37 -25.79
CA LEU A 214 -1.72 -37.96 -27.10
C LEU A 214 -1.29 -39.17 -27.94
N ARG A 215 -1.70 -39.21 -29.21
CA ARG A 215 -1.26 -40.26 -30.14
C ARG A 215 0.23 -40.14 -30.42
N LYS A 216 0.92 -41.28 -30.38
CA LYS A 216 2.33 -41.41 -30.74
C LYS A 216 2.48 -42.06 -32.13
N PRO A 217 3.55 -41.77 -32.87
CA PRO A 217 4.56 -40.75 -32.57
C PRO A 217 4.05 -39.33 -32.86
N PHE A 218 4.57 -38.34 -32.14
CA PHE A 218 4.21 -36.91 -32.29
C PHE A 218 5.40 -36.06 -32.72
N ILE A 219 5.15 -34.84 -33.18
CA ILE A 219 6.18 -33.85 -33.50
C ILE A 219 6.42 -32.96 -32.29
N LEU A 220 7.69 -32.75 -31.92
CA LEU A 220 8.06 -31.74 -30.93
C LEU A 220 8.34 -30.41 -31.63
N LEU A 221 7.63 -29.36 -31.24
CA LEU A 221 7.88 -27.99 -31.71
C LEU A 221 8.43 -27.16 -30.56
N GLY A 222 9.74 -26.95 -30.52
CA GLY A 222 10.43 -26.23 -29.45
C GLY A 222 10.88 -24.84 -29.88
N ALA A 223 10.48 -23.81 -29.13
CA ALA A 223 10.86 -22.41 -29.38
C ALA A 223 11.91 -21.93 -28.36
N SER A 224 12.99 -21.29 -28.81
CA SER A 224 14.02 -20.72 -27.91
C SER A 224 14.50 -21.74 -26.86
N ALA A 225 14.41 -21.42 -25.57
CA ALA A 225 14.76 -22.34 -24.47
C ALA A 225 13.91 -23.63 -24.46
N GLY A 226 12.68 -23.59 -24.98
CA GLY A 226 11.84 -24.78 -25.17
C GLY A 226 12.43 -25.77 -26.19
N GLY A 227 13.30 -25.30 -27.08
CA GLY A 227 14.10 -26.14 -27.97
C GLY A 227 15.05 -27.06 -27.22
N LEU A 228 15.65 -26.61 -26.11
CA LEU A 228 16.50 -27.46 -25.26
C LEU A 228 15.70 -28.61 -24.64
N LEU A 229 14.52 -28.29 -24.10
CA LEU A 229 13.65 -29.28 -23.47
C LEU A 229 13.09 -30.26 -24.50
N ALA A 230 12.69 -29.79 -25.68
CA ALA A 230 12.28 -30.63 -26.79
C ALA A 230 13.41 -31.58 -27.23
N HIS A 231 14.65 -31.06 -27.33
CA HIS A 231 15.80 -31.87 -27.70
C HIS A 231 16.09 -32.94 -26.63
N LEU A 232 16.10 -32.56 -25.35
CA LEU A 232 16.27 -33.47 -24.21
C LEU A 232 15.20 -34.56 -24.21
N TYR A 233 13.92 -34.20 -24.42
CA TYR A 233 12.83 -35.18 -24.48
C TYR A 233 13.04 -36.16 -25.64
N CYS A 234 13.36 -35.67 -26.84
CA CYS A 234 13.59 -36.51 -28.02
C CYS A 234 14.75 -37.50 -27.82
N LEU A 235 15.84 -37.08 -27.17
CA LEU A 235 16.97 -37.96 -26.85
C LEU A 235 16.62 -39.01 -25.79
N THR A 236 15.66 -38.71 -24.91
CA THR A 236 15.28 -39.62 -23.83
C THR A 236 14.19 -40.61 -24.25
N TYR A 237 13.27 -40.20 -25.13
CA TYR A 237 12.14 -41.00 -25.61
C TYR A 237 12.05 -40.94 -27.15
N PRO A 238 13.06 -41.41 -27.89
CA PRO A 238 13.09 -41.32 -29.35
C PRO A 238 11.92 -42.05 -30.02
N GLU A 239 11.37 -43.09 -29.38
CA GLU A 239 10.21 -43.86 -29.86
C GLU A 239 8.89 -43.08 -29.82
N ASP A 240 8.81 -42.04 -29.01
CA ASP A 240 7.62 -41.19 -28.87
C ASP A 240 7.53 -40.13 -29.97
N VAL A 241 8.66 -39.84 -30.63
CA VAL A 241 8.85 -38.61 -31.42
C VAL A 241 9.06 -38.95 -32.91
N ALA A 242 8.16 -38.44 -33.76
CA ALA A 242 8.26 -38.57 -35.21
C ALA A 242 9.29 -37.62 -35.82
N GLY A 243 9.52 -36.49 -35.16
CA GLY A 243 10.47 -35.46 -35.56
C GLY A 243 10.45 -34.25 -34.63
N ILE A 244 11.43 -33.37 -34.80
CA ILE A 244 11.58 -32.13 -34.05
C ILE A 244 11.61 -30.94 -35.00
N ILE A 245 10.89 -29.87 -34.66
CA ILE A 245 10.91 -28.57 -35.31
C ILE A 245 11.39 -27.56 -34.28
N LEU A 246 12.41 -26.80 -34.63
CA LEU A 246 13.03 -25.83 -33.72
C LEU A 246 12.90 -24.42 -34.30
N THR A 247 12.34 -23.49 -33.51
CA THR A 247 12.19 -22.09 -33.88
C THR A 247 13.12 -21.23 -33.03
N ASP A 248 14.19 -20.74 -33.66
CA ASP A 248 15.26 -19.95 -33.01
C ASP A 248 15.73 -20.58 -31.68
N PRO A 249 16.13 -21.86 -31.66
CA PRO A 249 16.35 -22.60 -30.42
C PRO A 249 17.61 -22.13 -29.70
N THR A 250 17.59 -22.23 -28.37
CA THR A 250 18.84 -22.17 -27.59
C THR A 250 19.64 -23.44 -27.88
N PRO A 251 20.90 -23.35 -28.35
CA PRO A 251 21.72 -24.53 -28.63
C PRO A 251 22.12 -25.23 -27.33
N SER A 252 22.23 -26.56 -27.37
CA SER A 252 22.64 -27.35 -26.19
C SER A 252 24.06 -27.01 -25.69
N THR A 253 24.88 -26.42 -26.55
CA THR A 253 26.25 -26.00 -26.26
C THR A 253 26.35 -24.64 -25.56
N ILE A 254 25.23 -23.95 -25.30
CA ILE A 254 25.22 -22.61 -24.68
C ILE A 254 25.92 -22.57 -23.32
N PHE A 255 25.94 -23.69 -22.60
CA PHE A 255 26.63 -23.82 -21.30
C PHE A 255 28.03 -24.44 -21.40
N GLU A 256 28.39 -25.01 -22.55
CA GLU A 256 29.73 -25.54 -22.83
C GLU A 256 30.66 -24.43 -23.34
N GLN A 257 30.11 -23.49 -24.10
CA GLN A 257 30.79 -22.26 -24.47
C GLN A 257 30.62 -21.25 -23.36
N GLY A 258 31.56 -21.22 -22.43
CA GLY A 258 31.77 -20.04 -21.59
C GLY A 258 31.74 -18.80 -22.50
N SER A 259 30.94 -17.81 -22.12
CA SER A 259 30.76 -16.55 -22.86
C SER A 259 32.09 -16.09 -23.48
N PRO A 260 32.12 -15.63 -24.74
CA PRO A 260 33.32 -15.01 -25.33
C PRO A 260 33.85 -13.82 -24.52
N ILE A 261 33.08 -13.36 -23.52
CA ILE A 261 33.44 -12.30 -22.60
C ILE A 261 34.21 -12.90 -21.40
N GLY A 262 35.53 -12.97 -21.54
CA GLY A 262 36.46 -12.94 -20.41
C GLY A 262 37.13 -14.27 -20.03
N LYS A 263 38.25 -14.57 -20.68
CA LYS A 263 39.45 -15.04 -19.97
C LYS A 263 40.43 -13.87 -19.87
#